data_AF-A0A3M0HRM6-F1
#
_entry.id   AF-A0A3M0HRM6-F1
#
_cell.length_a   1.000
_cell.length_b   1.000
_cell.length_c   1.000
_cell.angle_alpha   90.00
_cell.angle_beta   90.00
_cell.angle_gamma   90.00
#
_symmetry.space_group_name_H-M   'P 1'
#
loop_
_entity.id
_entity.type
_entity.pdbx_description
1 polymer ?
#
loop_
_entity_poly.entity_id
_entity_poly.type
_entity_poly.pdbx_seq_one_letter_code
_entity_poly.pdbx_strand_id
1 'polypeptide(L)'
;MLTAPAGPASVEAGLRAADRTAGVTVVAIEVSVPDGTNIDALRSITQDIEIYVELPRDSRRDAIFDAVDEFGYRATFRTGGTTADLHPNEQELAASIYEAAQREVHFKTTAGVHRAARSTNLDNGLEQHGFLNVLLAAQAAHSGARVGELEKILAIRDADVLAGLVAGIEGQRAFASFGTCSIREPLDELVRLGLAPSQ
;
A
#
# COMPACT_ATOMS: atom_id res chain seq x y z
N MET A 1 -14.44 -3.88 -2.02
CA MET A 1 -13.47 -3.20 -2.90
C MET A 1 -13.56 -3.83 -4.28
N LEU A 2 -13.65 -3.03 -5.35
CA LEU A 2 -13.55 -3.50 -6.74
C LEU A 2 -12.09 -3.36 -7.20
N THR A 3 -11.55 -4.35 -7.92
CA THR A 3 -10.19 -4.27 -8.48
C THR A 3 -10.24 -4.20 -10.01
N ALA A 4 -9.41 -3.33 -10.59
CA ALA A 4 -9.35 -3.05 -12.02
C ALA A 4 -7.90 -3.21 -12.54
N PRO A 5 -7.37 -4.44 -12.60
CA PRO A 5 -5.98 -4.68 -13.02
C PRO A 5 -5.75 -4.40 -14.51
N ALA A 6 -6.80 -4.42 -15.32
CA ALA A 6 -6.75 -4.08 -16.75
C ALA A 6 -6.64 -2.56 -16.99
N GLY A 7 -6.72 -1.75 -15.95
CA GLY A 7 -6.52 -0.31 -16.01
C GLY A 7 -7.78 0.54 -15.89
N PRO A 8 -7.62 1.88 -15.88
CA PRO A 8 -8.67 2.87 -15.70
C PRO A 8 -9.94 2.64 -16.55
N ALA A 9 -9.78 2.29 -17.82
CA ALA A 9 -10.89 2.10 -18.75
C ALA A 9 -11.83 0.93 -18.38
N SER A 10 -11.38 0.01 -17.54
CA SER A 10 -12.19 -1.14 -17.09
C SER A 10 -13.11 -0.84 -15.91
N VAL A 11 -12.86 0.26 -15.19
CA VAL A 11 -13.53 0.58 -13.92
C VAL A 11 -15.04 0.73 -14.11
N GLU A 12 -15.50 1.50 -15.09
CA GLU A 12 -16.94 1.70 -15.30
C GLU A 12 -17.69 0.39 -15.59
N ALA A 13 -17.08 -0.52 -16.36
CA ALA A 13 -17.67 -1.81 -16.65
C ALA A 13 -17.79 -2.66 -15.37
N GLY A 14 -16.77 -2.61 -14.50
CA GLY A 14 -16.78 -3.26 -13.20
C GLY A 14 -17.83 -2.69 -12.24
N LEU A 15 -17.97 -1.36 -12.17
CA LEU A 15 -19.01 -0.70 -11.38
C LEU A 15 -20.41 -1.09 -11.86
N ARG A 16 -20.66 -1.03 -13.17
CA ARG A 16 -21.93 -1.47 -13.76
C ARG A 16 -22.26 -2.94 -13.45
N ALA A 17 -21.25 -3.80 -13.37
CA ALA A 17 -21.44 -5.20 -12.97
C ALA A 17 -21.77 -5.35 -11.49
N ALA A 18 -21.10 -4.57 -10.62
CA ALA A 18 -21.38 -4.56 -9.19
C ALA A 18 -22.80 -4.07 -8.88
N ASP A 19 -23.27 -3.01 -9.55
CA ASP A 19 -24.62 -2.46 -9.39
C ASP A 19 -25.74 -3.47 -9.71
N ARG A 20 -25.46 -4.45 -10.59
CA ARG A 20 -26.39 -5.54 -10.93
C ARG A 20 -26.34 -6.72 -9.95
N THR A 21 -25.43 -6.70 -8.99
CA THR A 21 -25.24 -7.81 -8.04
C THR A 21 -25.92 -7.47 -6.72
N ALA A 22 -27.02 -8.17 -6.41
CA ALA A 22 -27.78 -7.93 -5.19
C ALA A 22 -26.91 -8.11 -3.93
N GLY A 23 -26.99 -7.15 -3.00
CA GLY A 23 -26.24 -7.17 -1.75
C GLY A 23 -24.77 -6.73 -1.87
N VAL A 24 -24.33 -6.30 -3.06
CA VAL A 24 -22.99 -5.74 -3.27
C VAL A 24 -23.05 -4.22 -3.28
N THR A 25 -22.16 -3.58 -2.52
CA THR A 25 -21.94 -2.14 -2.57
C THR A 25 -20.44 -1.89 -2.70
N VAL A 26 -20.05 -1.14 -3.74
CA VAL A 26 -18.66 -0.75 -3.92
C VAL A 26 -18.39 0.48 -3.08
N VAL A 27 -17.46 0.36 -2.13
CA VAL A 27 -17.02 1.47 -1.26
C VAL A 27 -15.64 2.01 -1.62
N ALA A 28 -14.88 1.25 -2.42
CA ALA A 28 -13.55 1.60 -2.88
C ALA A 28 -13.18 0.82 -4.15
N ILE A 29 -12.32 1.40 -4.98
CA ILE A 29 -11.69 0.75 -6.13
C ILE A 29 -10.15 0.74 -6.02
N GLU A 30 -9.51 -0.32 -6.50
CA GLU A 30 -8.05 -0.39 -6.72
C GLU A 30 -7.80 -0.54 -8.21
N VAL A 31 -7.00 0.34 -8.79
CA VAL A 31 -6.78 0.43 -10.23
C VAL A 31 -5.29 0.36 -10.53
N SER A 32 -4.87 -0.60 -11.34
CA SER A 32 -3.49 -0.61 -11.86
C SER A 32 -3.35 0.37 -13.02
N VAL A 33 -2.14 0.86 -13.31
CA VAL A 33 -1.89 1.73 -14.48
C VAL A 33 -0.92 1.07 -15.47
N PRO A 34 -1.36 0.05 -16.24
CA PRO A 34 -0.55 -0.57 -17.29
C PRO A 34 -0.05 0.45 -18.31
N ASP A 35 1.03 0.10 -19.02
CA ASP A 35 1.54 0.96 -20.09
C ASP A 35 0.50 1.19 -21.19
N GLY A 36 0.48 2.40 -21.74
CA GLY A 36 -0.51 2.86 -22.72
C GLY A 36 -1.91 3.15 -22.16
N THR A 37 -2.13 3.08 -20.84
CA THR A 37 -3.41 3.48 -20.23
C THR A 37 -3.44 4.97 -19.88
N ASN A 38 -4.64 5.57 -19.89
CA ASN A 38 -4.85 6.95 -19.48
C ASN A 38 -5.59 7.00 -18.14
N ILE A 39 -4.95 7.58 -17.12
CA ILE A 39 -5.54 7.76 -15.78
C ILE A 39 -6.73 8.74 -15.79
N ASP A 40 -6.82 9.66 -16.75
CA ASP A 40 -7.95 10.59 -16.87
C ASP A 40 -9.29 9.88 -17.05
N ALA A 41 -9.28 8.64 -17.53
CA ALA A 41 -10.49 7.83 -17.61
C ALA A 41 -11.15 7.61 -16.24
N LEU A 42 -10.42 7.75 -15.13
CA LEU A 42 -10.99 7.71 -13.78
C LEU A 42 -11.84 8.95 -13.44
N ARG A 43 -11.66 10.07 -14.14
CA ARG A 43 -12.42 11.30 -13.88
C ARG A 43 -13.91 11.17 -14.25
N SER A 44 -14.28 10.14 -15.02
CA SER A 44 -15.70 9.84 -15.32
C SER A 44 -16.41 9.15 -14.15
N ILE A 45 -15.67 8.68 -13.14
CA ILE A 45 -16.24 8.05 -11.95
C ILE A 45 -16.80 9.14 -11.04
N THR A 46 -18.11 9.15 -10.88
CA THR A 46 -18.85 10.18 -10.13
C THR A 46 -19.38 9.67 -8.79
N GLN A 47 -19.23 8.38 -8.54
CA GLN A 47 -19.58 7.75 -7.27
C GLN A 47 -18.67 8.26 -6.15
N ASP A 48 -19.23 8.51 -4.98
CA ASP A 48 -18.49 8.86 -3.77
C ASP A 48 -17.84 7.60 -3.18
N ILE A 49 -16.72 7.18 -3.78
CA ILE A 49 -15.95 5.99 -3.41
C ILE A 49 -14.47 6.32 -3.38
N GLU A 50 -13.72 5.61 -2.53
CA GLU A 50 -12.26 5.78 -2.48
C GLU A 50 -11.60 5.17 -3.73
N ILE A 51 -10.77 5.94 -4.41
CA ILE A 51 -10.02 5.48 -5.58
C ILE A 51 -8.56 5.31 -5.19
N TYR A 52 -8.09 4.06 -5.20
CA TYR A 52 -6.70 3.72 -4.99
C TYR A 52 -6.04 3.42 -6.34
N VAL A 53 -5.00 4.17 -6.68
CA VAL A 53 -4.24 3.99 -7.93
C VAL A 53 -2.89 3.37 -7.61
N GLU A 54 -2.60 2.24 -8.23
CA GLU A 54 -1.28 1.61 -8.15
C GLU A 54 -0.27 2.43 -8.95
N LEU A 55 0.73 2.99 -8.25
CA LEU A 55 1.78 3.73 -8.92
C LEU A 55 2.69 2.76 -9.69
N PRO A 56 2.97 3.03 -10.97
CA PRO A 56 3.94 2.23 -11.71
C PRO A 56 5.34 2.43 -11.12
N ARG A 57 6.20 1.43 -11.27
CA ARG A 57 7.59 1.43 -10.78
C ARG A 57 8.60 1.74 -11.89
N ASP A 58 8.15 2.46 -12.91
CA ASP A 58 8.94 2.89 -14.06
C ASP A 58 8.93 4.43 -14.17
N SER A 59 9.45 4.98 -15.27
CA SER A 59 9.56 6.42 -15.49
C SER A 59 8.23 7.18 -15.49
N ARG A 60 7.08 6.50 -15.57
CA ARG A 60 5.76 7.12 -15.53
C ARG A 60 5.31 7.45 -14.10
N ARG A 61 6.00 6.92 -13.09
CA ARG A 61 5.63 7.00 -11.68
C ARG A 61 5.26 8.41 -11.25
N ASP A 62 6.13 9.37 -11.50
CA ASP A 62 5.97 10.74 -10.99
C ASP A 62 4.74 11.42 -11.60
N ALA A 63 4.54 11.28 -12.91
CA ALA A 63 3.35 11.81 -13.60
C ALA A 63 2.04 11.18 -13.10
N ILE A 64 2.05 9.87 -12.80
CA ILE A 64 0.88 9.20 -12.23
C ILE A 64 0.64 9.64 -10.78
N PHE A 65 1.70 9.87 -10.01
CA PHE A 65 1.58 10.35 -8.64
C PHE A 65 1.04 11.79 -8.61
N ASP A 66 1.50 12.66 -9.50
CA ASP A 66 0.97 14.02 -9.64
C ASP A 66 -0.53 14.00 -10.00
N ALA A 67 -0.96 13.09 -10.89
CA ALA A 67 -2.39 12.92 -11.19
C ALA A 67 -3.19 12.38 -9.99
N VAL A 68 -2.61 11.47 -9.20
CA VAL A 68 -3.24 10.97 -7.97
C VAL A 68 -3.48 12.11 -6.97
N ASP A 69 -2.50 12.98 -6.78
CA ASP A 69 -2.58 14.16 -5.91
C ASP A 69 -3.62 15.16 -6.46
N GLU A 70 -3.49 15.55 -7.74
CA GLU A 70 -4.40 16.50 -8.40
C GLU A 70 -5.87 16.06 -8.33
N PHE A 71 -6.13 14.76 -8.49
CA PHE A 71 -7.49 14.22 -8.50
C PHE A 71 -8.02 13.87 -7.10
N GLY A 72 -7.22 14.03 -6.05
CA GLY A 72 -7.60 13.66 -4.68
C GLY A 72 -7.77 12.15 -4.49
N TYR A 73 -7.04 11.34 -5.25
CA TYR A 73 -7.04 9.90 -5.14
C TYR A 73 -6.04 9.43 -4.07
N ARG A 74 -6.05 8.13 -3.77
CA ARG A 74 -5.13 7.48 -2.85
C ARG A 74 -4.10 6.68 -3.64
N ALA A 75 -2.88 6.57 -3.12
CA ALA A 75 -1.84 5.76 -3.75
C ALA A 75 -1.89 4.30 -3.30
N THR A 76 -1.44 3.39 -4.17
CA THR A 76 -1.12 2.01 -3.83
C THR A 76 0.30 1.70 -4.27
N PHE A 77 1.12 1.21 -3.35
CA PHE A 77 2.48 0.78 -3.65
C PHE A 77 2.55 -0.73 -3.73
N ARG A 78 3.06 -1.24 -4.87
CA ARG A 78 3.36 -2.65 -5.00
C ARG A 78 4.54 -3.01 -4.10
N THR A 79 4.36 -3.98 -3.22
CA THR A 79 5.42 -4.50 -2.33
C THR A 79 5.76 -5.96 -2.58
N GLY A 80 5.23 -6.55 -3.67
CA GLY A 80 5.61 -7.89 -4.08
C GLY A 80 4.94 -8.41 -5.34
N GLY A 81 5.26 -9.67 -5.63
CA GLY A 81 4.85 -10.42 -6.81
C GLY A 81 5.63 -11.73 -6.94
N THR A 82 5.55 -12.36 -8.11
CA THR A 82 6.18 -13.67 -8.37
C THR A 82 7.65 -13.60 -8.76
N THR A 83 8.17 -12.40 -9.05
CA THR A 83 9.54 -12.16 -9.50
C THR A 83 10.19 -11.07 -8.66
N ALA A 84 11.51 -11.10 -8.53
CA ALA A 84 12.26 -10.19 -7.65
C ALA A 84 12.09 -8.71 -8.02
N ASP A 85 11.95 -8.39 -9.31
CA ASP A 85 11.70 -7.04 -9.79
C ASP A 85 10.35 -6.47 -9.31
N LEU A 86 9.41 -7.30 -8.86
CA LEU A 86 8.13 -6.88 -8.28
C LEU A 86 8.20 -6.57 -6.77
N HIS A 87 9.36 -6.75 -6.13
CA HIS A 87 9.59 -6.39 -4.74
C HIS A 87 10.50 -5.15 -4.65
N PRO A 88 9.99 -3.96 -4.28
CA PRO A 88 10.84 -2.79 -4.10
C PRO A 88 11.80 -3.01 -2.94
N ASN A 89 13.01 -2.49 -3.06
CA ASN A 89 13.94 -2.46 -1.93
C ASN A 89 13.53 -1.39 -0.90
N GLU A 90 14.31 -1.27 0.18
CA GLU A 90 14.14 -0.27 1.24
C GLU A 90 14.09 1.14 0.67
N GLN A 91 15.05 1.49 -0.19
CA GLN A 91 15.22 2.84 -0.71
C GLN A 91 14.03 3.26 -1.59
N GLU A 92 13.59 2.37 -2.47
CA GLU A 92 12.48 2.62 -3.40
C GLU A 92 11.15 2.81 -2.65
N LEU A 93 10.87 1.93 -1.69
CA LEU A 93 9.66 2.06 -0.88
C LEU A 93 9.74 3.28 0.05
N ALA A 94 10.91 3.58 0.63
CA ALA A 94 11.13 4.78 1.43
C ALA A 94 10.86 6.06 0.64
N ALA A 95 11.35 6.16 -0.60
CA ALA A 95 11.09 7.30 -1.47
C ALA A 95 9.59 7.47 -1.74
N SER A 96 8.87 6.37 -1.97
CA SER A 96 7.42 6.42 -2.20
C SER A 96 6.62 6.83 -0.96
N ILE A 97 6.97 6.32 0.21
CA ILE A 97 6.36 6.72 1.48
C ILE A 97 6.64 8.20 1.79
N TYR A 98 7.88 8.64 1.57
CA TYR A 98 8.28 10.03 1.77
C TYR A 98 7.46 10.96 0.87
N GLU A 99 7.37 10.68 -0.42
CA GLU A 99 6.59 11.48 -1.37
C GLU A 99 5.10 11.51 -1.04
N ALA A 100 4.50 10.38 -0.65
CA ALA A 100 3.12 10.35 -0.16
C ALA A 100 2.94 11.30 1.03
N ALA A 101 3.87 11.28 1.99
CA ALA A 101 3.81 12.17 3.14
C ALA A 101 3.97 13.65 2.76
N GLN A 102 4.84 13.99 1.79
CA GLN A 102 5.02 15.37 1.33
C GLN A 102 3.79 15.92 0.60
N ARG A 103 3.06 15.07 -0.12
CA ARG A 103 1.82 15.42 -0.82
C ARG A 103 0.57 15.27 0.05
N GLU A 104 0.71 14.84 1.30
CA GLU A 104 -0.41 14.45 2.18
C GLU A 104 -1.35 13.39 1.55
N VAL A 105 -0.82 12.59 0.62
CA VAL A 105 -1.57 11.53 -0.07
C VAL A 105 -1.57 10.28 0.81
N HIS A 106 -2.77 9.83 1.17
CA HIS A 106 -2.94 8.54 1.82
C HIS A 106 -2.56 7.39 0.88
N PHE A 107 -1.95 6.35 1.45
CA PHE A 107 -1.57 5.19 0.67
C PHE A 107 -1.86 3.88 1.38
N LYS A 108 -1.85 2.82 0.59
CA LYS A 108 -1.77 1.43 1.04
C LYS A 108 -0.68 0.69 0.28
N THR A 109 -0.37 -0.52 0.72
CA THR A 109 0.47 -1.44 -0.03
C THR A 109 -0.34 -2.60 -0.62
N THR A 110 0.15 -3.20 -1.69
CA THR A 110 -0.47 -4.35 -2.35
C THR A 110 0.56 -5.43 -2.66
N ALA A 111 0.08 -6.66 -2.84
CA ALA A 111 0.86 -7.81 -3.28
C ALA A 111 2.02 -8.28 -2.38
N GLY A 112 1.92 -8.14 -1.05
CA GLY A 112 2.76 -8.95 -0.16
C GLY A 112 3.19 -8.28 1.12
N VAL A 113 2.32 -8.26 2.13
CA VAL A 113 2.75 -7.94 3.49
C VAL A 113 2.14 -8.96 4.47
N HIS A 114 2.90 -10.00 4.76
CA HIS A 114 2.47 -11.16 5.57
C HIS A 114 3.08 -11.16 6.96
N ARG A 115 4.30 -10.62 7.07
CA ARG A 115 5.13 -10.65 8.27
C ARG A 115 5.15 -9.27 8.92
N ALA A 116 5.34 -9.21 10.24
CA ALA A 116 5.42 -7.94 10.95
C ALA A 116 6.69 -7.17 10.59
N ALA A 117 7.82 -7.88 10.51
CA ALA A 117 9.13 -7.34 10.16
C ALA A 117 9.57 -7.77 8.75
N ARG A 118 10.59 -7.08 8.23
CA ARG A 118 11.22 -7.43 6.97
C ARG A 118 11.76 -8.86 7.05
N SER A 119 11.51 -9.63 6.00
CA SER A 119 11.89 -11.04 5.93
C SER A 119 12.33 -11.43 4.54
N THR A 120 13.03 -12.55 4.45
CA THR A 120 13.31 -13.23 3.19
C THR A 120 12.44 -14.48 3.16
N ASN A 121 11.62 -14.64 2.13
CA ASN A 121 10.78 -15.82 1.97
C ASN A 121 11.67 -17.05 1.74
N LEU A 122 11.50 -18.09 2.55
CA LEU A 122 12.38 -19.27 2.55
C LEU A 122 12.20 -20.14 1.30
N ASP A 123 11.03 -20.12 0.67
CA ASP A 123 10.71 -20.99 -0.46
C ASP A 123 11.26 -20.45 -1.79
N ASN A 124 11.28 -19.13 -1.96
CA ASN A 124 11.65 -18.49 -3.22
C ASN A 124 12.76 -17.43 -3.09
N GLY A 125 13.25 -17.16 -1.86
CA GLY A 125 14.33 -16.21 -1.60
C GLY A 125 13.96 -14.74 -1.80
N LEU A 126 12.69 -14.41 -2.01
CA LEU A 126 12.26 -13.04 -2.26
C LEU A 126 12.25 -12.21 -0.98
N GLU A 127 12.80 -11.01 -1.06
CA GLU A 127 12.78 -10.01 0.02
C GLU A 127 11.37 -9.42 0.17
N GLN A 128 10.85 -9.36 1.39
CA GLN A 128 9.52 -8.87 1.70
C GLN A 128 9.58 -7.85 2.82
N HIS A 129 8.92 -6.70 2.63
CA HIS A 129 8.72 -5.73 3.70
C HIS A 129 7.70 -6.24 4.72
N GLY A 130 7.89 -5.87 5.99
CA GLY A 130 6.93 -6.15 7.05
C GLY A 130 5.88 -5.05 7.21
N PHE A 131 4.68 -5.39 7.67
CA PHE A 131 3.60 -4.39 7.82
C PHE A 131 3.89 -3.39 8.93
N LEU A 132 4.64 -3.78 9.97
CA LEU A 132 5.07 -2.84 11.01
C LEU A 132 6.18 -1.93 10.50
N ASN A 133 7.05 -2.41 9.60
CA ASN A 133 8.05 -1.54 8.95
C ASN A 133 7.35 -0.42 8.17
N VAL A 134 6.36 -0.76 7.34
CA VAL A 134 5.64 0.22 6.52
C VAL A 134 4.84 1.18 7.39
N LEU A 135 4.14 0.68 8.41
CA LEU A 135 3.38 1.51 9.35
C LEU A 135 4.28 2.51 10.09
N LEU A 136 5.43 2.05 10.60
CA LEU A 136 6.38 2.91 11.31
C LEU A 136 7.05 3.92 10.36
N ALA A 137 7.41 3.50 9.14
CA ALA A 137 7.99 4.39 8.13
C ALA A 137 6.99 5.49 7.71
N ALA A 138 5.71 5.14 7.53
CA ALA A 138 4.67 6.11 7.21
C ALA A 138 4.51 7.17 8.31
N GLN A 139 4.54 6.74 9.57
CA GLN A 139 4.47 7.62 10.74
C GLN A 139 5.70 8.53 10.87
N ALA A 140 6.89 7.96 10.70
CA ALA A 140 8.13 8.73 10.71
C ALA A 140 8.14 9.78 9.59
N ALA A 141 7.68 9.43 8.39
CA ALA A 141 7.60 10.36 7.26
C ALA A 141 6.67 11.54 7.56
N HIS A 142 5.48 11.28 8.13
CA HIS A 142 4.56 12.33 8.56
C HIS A 142 5.14 13.21 9.68
N SER A 143 6.01 12.64 10.52
CA SER A 143 6.75 13.36 11.56
C SER A 143 8.00 14.10 11.04
N GLY A 144 8.22 14.14 9.72
CA GLY A 144 9.31 14.89 9.09
C GLY A 144 10.62 14.11 8.89
N ALA A 145 10.63 12.79 9.08
CA ALA A 145 11.80 11.96 8.79
C ALA A 145 12.12 11.95 7.29
N ARG A 146 13.40 11.90 6.95
CA ARG A 146 13.88 11.88 5.56
C ARG A 146 13.97 10.45 5.02
N VAL A 147 14.03 10.31 3.70
CA VAL A 147 14.12 9.02 2.98
C VAL A 147 15.13 8.04 3.61
N GLY A 148 16.35 8.49 3.93
CA GLY A 148 17.38 7.62 4.52
C GLY A 148 17.07 7.13 5.95
N GLU A 149 16.20 7.81 6.68
CA GLU A 149 15.69 7.34 7.98
C GLU A 149 14.58 6.30 7.79
N LEU A 150 13.71 6.52 6.80
CA LEU A 150 12.67 5.57 6.41
C LEU A 150 13.27 4.26 5.89
N GLU A 151 14.34 4.36 5.09
CA GLU A 151 15.09 3.20 4.59
C GLU A 151 15.59 2.32 5.74
N LYS A 152 16.14 2.93 6.80
CA LYS A 152 16.60 2.20 7.99
C LYS A 152 15.44 1.53 8.72
N ILE A 153 14.29 2.19 8.81
CA ILE A 153 13.07 1.59 9.40
C ILE A 153 12.62 0.39 8.57
N LEU A 154 12.61 0.51 7.24
CA LEU A 154 12.23 -0.56 6.32
C LEU A 154 13.22 -1.74 6.32
N ALA A 155 14.46 -1.52 6.74
CA ALA A 155 15.48 -2.56 6.89
C ALA A 155 15.34 -3.40 8.17
N ILE A 156 14.54 -2.98 9.16
CA ILE A 156 14.45 -3.67 10.46
C ILE A 156 13.83 -5.06 10.27
N ARG A 157 14.56 -6.10 10.69
CA ARG A 157 14.14 -7.52 10.65
C ARG A 157 13.67 -8.07 12.00
N ASP A 158 13.90 -7.33 13.07
CA ASP A 158 13.46 -7.70 14.41
C ASP A 158 12.04 -7.17 14.67
N ALA A 159 11.08 -8.10 14.78
CA ALA A 159 9.68 -7.76 14.97
C ALA A 159 9.37 -7.23 16.37
N ASP A 160 10.11 -7.66 17.40
CA ASP A 160 9.91 -7.20 18.77
C ASP A 160 10.38 -5.74 18.91
N VAL A 161 11.48 -5.38 18.24
CA VAL A 161 11.93 -3.98 18.12
C VAL A 161 10.86 -3.12 17.44
N LEU A 162 10.30 -3.56 16.32
CA LEU A 162 9.23 -2.83 15.63
C LEU A 162 7.98 -2.70 16.49
N ALA A 163 7.58 -3.76 17.20
CA ALA A 163 6.42 -3.72 18.07
C ALA A 163 6.56 -2.70 19.20
N GLY A 164 7.73 -2.63 19.84
CA GLY A 164 8.02 -1.62 20.86
C GLY A 164 7.94 -0.19 20.32
N LEU A 165 8.45 0.05 19.11
CA LEU A 165 8.37 1.37 18.45
C LEU A 165 6.93 1.72 18.06
N VAL A 166 6.19 0.75 17.52
CA VAL A 166 4.80 0.95 17.07
C VAL A 166 3.84 1.18 18.24
N ALA A 167 4.06 0.52 19.38
CA ALA A 167 3.27 0.71 20.58
C ALA A 167 3.31 2.15 21.13
N GLY A 168 4.38 2.90 20.82
CA GLY A 168 4.54 4.30 21.21
C GLY A 168 3.97 5.33 20.23
N ILE A 169 3.36 4.90 19.12
CA ILE A 169 2.82 5.81 18.11
C ILE A 169 1.49 6.41 18.59
N GLU A 170 1.47 7.73 18.74
CA GLU A 170 0.28 8.54 18.98
C GLU A 170 -0.14 9.29 17.68
N GLY A 171 -1.44 9.44 17.41
CA GLY A 171 -1.94 10.29 16.29
C GLY A 171 -2.42 9.58 15.01
N GLN A 172 -2.83 10.38 14.02
CA GLN A 172 -3.43 9.93 12.75
C GLN A 172 -2.41 9.32 11.78
N ARG A 173 -2.86 8.34 10.98
CA ARG A 173 -2.01 7.46 10.17
C ARG A 173 -2.24 7.72 8.68
N ALA A 174 -1.21 8.20 7.97
CA ALA A 174 -1.22 8.31 6.51
C ALA A 174 -1.34 6.92 5.82
N PHE A 175 -0.84 5.88 6.49
CA PHE A 175 -0.98 4.48 6.09
C PHE A 175 -2.37 3.95 6.46
N ALA A 176 -3.19 3.68 5.43
CA ALA A 176 -4.58 3.27 5.60
C ALA A 176 -4.73 1.76 5.79
N SER A 177 -4.06 0.96 4.97
CA SER A 177 -4.18 -0.50 4.95
C SER A 177 -3.02 -1.16 4.21
N PHE A 178 -2.96 -2.49 4.24
CA PHE A 178 -2.09 -3.30 3.39
C PHE A 178 -2.84 -4.51 2.84
N GLY A 179 -2.47 -4.93 1.64
CA GLY A 179 -2.98 -6.16 1.03
C GLY A 179 -2.28 -7.40 1.57
N THR A 180 -3.07 -8.36 2.05
CA THR A 180 -2.63 -9.71 2.41
C THR A 180 -3.54 -10.76 1.78
N CYS A 181 -3.00 -11.91 1.38
CA CYS A 181 -3.80 -13.05 0.95
C CYS A 181 -4.32 -13.90 2.13
N SER A 182 -3.82 -13.64 3.34
CA SER A 182 -4.22 -14.31 4.58
C SER A 182 -4.46 -13.25 5.65
N ILE A 183 -5.69 -13.16 6.16
CA ILE A 183 -6.00 -12.28 7.31
C ILE A 183 -5.38 -12.86 8.59
N ARG A 184 -5.26 -14.19 8.67
CA ARG A 184 -4.79 -14.89 9.87
C ARG A 184 -3.32 -14.64 10.15
N GLU A 185 -2.46 -14.69 9.12
CA GLU A 185 -1.01 -14.52 9.29
C GLU A 185 -0.63 -13.18 9.96
N PRO A 186 -1.07 -12.00 9.46
CA PRO A 186 -0.77 -10.74 10.14
C PRO A 186 -1.41 -10.62 11.52
N LEU A 187 -2.62 -11.16 11.70
CA LEU A 187 -3.31 -11.14 13.00
C LEU A 187 -2.55 -11.95 14.04
N ASP A 188 -2.11 -13.16 13.69
CA ASP A 188 -1.35 -14.03 14.58
C ASP A 188 -0.03 -13.36 15.00
N GLU A 189 0.63 -12.63 14.08
CA GLU A 189 1.82 -11.85 14.42
C GLU A 189 1.51 -10.67 15.34
N LEU A 190 0.44 -9.92 15.10
CA LEU A 190 0.02 -8.83 15.99
C LEU A 190 -0.29 -9.35 17.40
N VAL A 191 -0.97 -10.50 17.52
CA VAL A 191 -1.24 -11.14 18.81
C VAL A 191 0.05 -11.60 19.48
N ARG A 192 0.95 -12.27 18.74
CA ARG A 192 2.26 -12.72 19.26
C ARG A 192 3.09 -11.55 19.79
N LEU A 193 3.02 -10.39 19.13
CA LEU A 193 3.75 -9.18 19.50
C LEU A 193 3.04 -8.34 20.58
N GLY A 194 1.88 -8.77 21.07
CA GLY A 194 1.11 -8.04 22.08
C GLY A 194 0.46 -6.75 21.57
N LEU A 195 0.35 -6.58 20.24
CA LEU A 195 -0.25 -5.41 19.58
C LEU A 195 -1.75 -5.59 19.30
N ALA A 196 -2.27 -6.81 19.46
CA ALA A 196 -3.70 -7.12 19.38
C ALA A 196 -4.10 -8.08 20.52
N PRO A 197 -5.36 -8.05 20.99
CA PRO A 197 -5.83 -8.99 22.01
C PRO A 197 -5.71 -10.44 21.53
N SER A 198 -5.22 -11.33 22.39
CA SER A 198 -5.43 -12.76 22.22
C SER A 198 -6.93 -13.04 22.38
N GLN A 199 -7.57 -13.63 21.37
CA GLN A 199 -8.97 -14.05 21.47
C GLN A 199 -9.19 -15.05 22.61
#